data_AF-A0A2V7CXU1-F1
#
_entry.id   AF-A0A2V7CXU1-F1
#
_cell.length_a   1.000
_cell.length_b   1.000
_cell.length_c   1.000
_cell.angle_alpha   90.00
_cell.angle_beta   90.00
_cell.angle_gamma   90.00
#
_symmetry.space_group_name_H-M   'P 1'
#
loop_
_entity.id
_entity.type
_entity.pdbx_description
1 polymer ?
#
loop_
_entity_poly.entity_id
_entity_poly.type
_entity_poly.pdbx_seq_one_letter_code
_entity_poly.pdbx_strand_id
1 'polypeptide(L)'
;MSQTPSARDVAAGNYRFLPGIAPFSSGAAAAAGYQIVHATSRAPIPWRDGFAPIDRHLRAEGRPRAALAAIELRSPAPFSFDGFDAFNAGYQALLKEWNLLVDGANPIARTNVAPLAGAPPEPSLYGFGYTIAGAPPRPTFIVAGAGEMRERGVGVAGIVRHGETSAAAMREKAAHVMRIMQARLQGLGAMWADVTAIDIYTAEPIESFLADTVLAPAGAAAIHGVRWFPSRPPVIGLEYEMDLRGVAREIFV
;
A
#
# COMPACT_ATOMS: atom_id res chain seq x y z
N MET A 1 9.88 -15.54 20.51
CA MET A 1 9.79 -15.42 19.04
C MET A 1 8.32 -15.19 18.71
N SER A 2 7.92 -13.97 18.35
CA SER A 2 6.54 -13.72 17.92
C SER A 2 6.35 -14.41 16.57
N GLN A 3 5.32 -15.25 16.43
CA GLN A 3 5.02 -15.91 15.16
C GLN A 3 4.84 -14.84 14.07
N THR A 4 5.61 -14.91 13.00
CA THR A 4 5.34 -14.12 11.80
C THR A 4 3.90 -14.41 11.39
N PRO A 5 3.00 -13.40 11.32
CA PRO A 5 1.61 -13.65 10.99
C PRO A 5 1.56 -14.35 9.63
N SER A 6 0.89 -15.51 9.58
CA SER A 6 0.61 -16.19 8.33
C SER A 6 -0.44 -15.41 7.54
N ALA A 7 -0.33 -15.45 6.21
CA ALA A 7 -1.37 -14.94 5.35
C ALA A 7 -2.69 -15.71 5.59
N ARG A 8 -3.82 -15.01 5.53
CA ARG A 8 -5.17 -15.55 5.72
C ARG A 8 -5.96 -15.45 4.42
N ASP A 9 -6.85 -16.40 4.18
CA ASP A 9 -7.61 -16.47 2.93
C ASP A 9 -8.82 -15.54 2.95
N VAL A 10 -9.10 -14.96 1.78
CA VAL A 10 -10.36 -14.29 1.46
C VAL A 10 -11.03 -15.13 0.38
N ALA A 11 -11.68 -16.23 0.77
CA ALA A 11 -12.21 -17.22 -0.18
C ALA A 11 -13.15 -16.60 -1.24
N ALA A 12 -14.07 -15.73 -0.82
CA ALA A 12 -14.95 -15.01 -1.75
C ALA A 12 -14.20 -14.05 -2.70
N GLY A 13 -13.04 -13.56 -2.27
CA GLY A 13 -12.16 -12.67 -3.01
C GLY A 13 -11.10 -13.36 -3.85
N ASN A 14 -10.84 -14.65 -3.62
CA ASN A 14 -9.79 -15.43 -4.29
C ASN A 14 -8.38 -14.83 -4.17
N TYR A 15 -8.05 -14.34 -2.98
CA TYR A 15 -6.70 -13.94 -2.60
C TYR A 15 -6.46 -14.29 -1.13
N ARG A 16 -5.21 -14.13 -0.70
CA ARG A 16 -4.81 -14.17 0.70
C ARG A 16 -4.20 -12.84 1.10
N PHE A 17 -4.40 -12.41 2.34
CA PHE A 17 -3.84 -11.17 2.87
C PHE A 17 -2.90 -11.45 4.02
N LEU A 18 -1.83 -10.66 4.13
CA LEU A 18 -0.97 -10.64 5.30
C LEU A 18 -1.58 -9.67 6.32
N PRO A 19 -1.98 -10.12 7.53
CA PRO A 19 -2.51 -9.21 8.54
C PRO A 19 -1.60 -8.01 8.80
N GLY A 20 -2.22 -6.85 9.03
CA GLY A 20 -1.54 -5.61 9.33
C GLY A 20 -2.12 -4.96 10.58
N ILE A 21 -2.32 -3.65 10.52
CA ILE A 21 -3.00 -2.88 11.57
C ILE A 21 -4.49 -2.75 11.26
N ALA A 22 -5.30 -2.33 12.23
CA ALA A 22 -6.77 -2.25 12.04
C ALA A 22 -7.21 -1.51 10.75
N PRO A 23 -6.54 -0.41 10.33
CA PRO A 23 -6.94 0.31 9.12
C PRO A 23 -6.62 -0.39 7.79
N PHE A 24 -5.67 -1.35 7.73
CA PHE A 24 -5.28 -2.02 6.47
C PHE A 24 -4.41 -3.26 6.68
N SER A 25 -4.47 -4.20 5.74
CA SER A 25 -3.56 -5.35 5.70
C SER A 25 -2.15 -4.92 5.28
N SER A 26 -1.14 -5.71 5.64
CA SER A 26 0.23 -5.49 5.18
C SER A 26 0.41 -5.74 3.68
N GLY A 27 -0.55 -6.40 3.04
CA GLY A 27 -0.53 -6.70 1.62
C GLY A 27 -1.47 -7.86 1.28
N ALA A 28 -1.65 -8.10 -0.02
CA ALA A 28 -2.50 -9.15 -0.57
C ALA A 28 -1.81 -9.85 -1.74
N ALA A 29 -2.03 -11.16 -1.88
CA ALA A 29 -1.51 -11.97 -2.98
C ALA A 29 -2.63 -12.85 -3.56
N ALA A 30 -2.73 -12.92 -4.89
CA ALA A 30 -3.75 -13.71 -5.57
C ALA A 30 -3.67 -15.21 -5.18
N ALA A 31 -4.82 -15.88 -5.12
CA ALA A 31 -4.88 -17.33 -4.99
C ALA A 31 -4.54 -17.99 -6.34
N ALA A 32 -4.26 -19.31 -6.32
CA ALA A 32 -4.02 -20.07 -7.54
C ALA A 32 -5.22 -19.98 -8.51
N GLY A 33 -4.93 -19.79 -9.80
CA GLY A 33 -5.96 -19.57 -10.84
C GLY A 33 -6.51 -18.14 -10.88
N TYR A 34 -6.00 -17.24 -10.05
CA TYR A 34 -6.32 -15.82 -10.05
C TYR A 34 -5.08 -14.94 -10.16
N GLN A 35 -5.31 -13.68 -10.54
CA GLN A 35 -4.29 -12.63 -10.54
C GLN A 35 -4.87 -11.31 -10.04
N ILE A 36 -4.01 -10.47 -9.46
CA ILE A 36 -4.34 -9.09 -9.10
C ILE A 36 -4.07 -8.18 -10.30
N VAL A 37 -5.08 -7.37 -10.64
CA VAL A 37 -5.00 -6.23 -11.55
C VAL A 37 -4.85 -4.97 -10.70
N HIS A 38 -3.95 -4.08 -11.10
CA HIS A 38 -3.86 -2.73 -10.56
C HIS A 38 -4.63 -1.76 -11.47
N ALA A 39 -5.58 -1.03 -10.90
CA ALA A 39 -6.37 -0.03 -11.62
C ALA A 39 -6.12 1.36 -11.02
N THR A 40 -5.77 2.32 -11.88
CA THR A 40 -5.59 3.74 -11.51
C THR A 40 -6.75 4.57 -12.03
N SER A 41 -7.34 5.42 -11.18
CA SER A 41 -8.37 6.37 -11.60
C SER A 41 -7.74 7.52 -12.37
N ARG A 42 -8.34 7.93 -13.50
CA ARG A 42 -7.83 9.08 -14.28
C ARG A 42 -7.87 10.41 -13.53
N ALA A 43 -8.83 10.57 -12.64
CA ALA A 43 -8.96 11.73 -11.76
C ALA A 43 -9.27 11.24 -10.34
N PRO A 44 -8.76 11.89 -9.28
CA PRO A 44 -9.11 11.54 -7.92
C PRO A 44 -10.61 11.70 -7.67
N ILE A 45 -11.21 10.73 -6.99
CA ILE A 45 -12.63 10.74 -6.59
C ILE A 45 -12.66 10.74 -5.06
N PRO A 46 -13.49 11.56 -4.38
CA PRO A 46 -13.62 11.51 -2.93
C PRO A 46 -13.76 10.07 -2.45
N TRP A 47 -12.97 9.67 -1.45
CA TRP A 47 -12.71 8.24 -1.23
C TRP A 47 -13.98 7.43 -0.94
N ARG A 48 -14.96 8.03 -0.25
CA ARG A 48 -16.27 7.39 0.02
C ARG A 48 -17.04 7.14 -1.27
N ASP A 49 -17.07 8.14 -2.14
CA ASP A 49 -17.74 8.05 -3.44
C ASP A 49 -17.02 7.09 -4.37
N GLY A 50 -15.68 6.97 -4.24
CA GLY A 50 -14.83 6.07 -5.01
C GLY A 50 -15.17 4.58 -4.86
N PHE A 51 -15.83 4.19 -3.77
CA PHE A 51 -16.30 2.82 -3.61
C PHE A 51 -17.40 2.45 -4.62
N ALA A 52 -18.31 3.36 -4.99
CA ALA A 52 -19.36 3.04 -5.96
C ALA A 52 -18.82 2.72 -7.38
N PRO A 53 -17.86 3.49 -7.95
CA PRO A 53 -17.12 3.10 -9.14
C PRO A 53 -16.40 1.76 -9.02
N ILE A 54 -15.71 1.48 -7.90
CA ILE A 54 -15.07 0.18 -7.66
C ILE A 54 -16.10 -0.94 -7.78
N ASP A 55 -17.25 -0.82 -7.11
CA ASP A 55 -18.33 -1.83 -7.16
C ASP A 55 -18.82 -2.10 -8.59
N ARG A 56 -19.01 -1.03 -9.38
CA ARG A 56 -19.41 -1.15 -10.78
C ARG A 56 -18.34 -1.83 -11.61
N HIS A 57 -17.07 -1.48 -11.41
CA HIS A 57 -15.93 -2.08 -12.11
C HIS A 57 -15.81 -3.57 -11.81
N LEU A 58 -15.85 -3.95 -10.52
CA LEU A 58 -15.79 -5.35 -10.10
C LEU A 58 -16.94 -6.16 -10.69
N ARG A 59 -18.18 -5.63 -10.69
CA ARG A 59 -19.31 -6.29 -11.35
C ARG A 59 -19.11 -6.49 -12.84
N ALA A 60 -18.55 -5.50 -13.53
CA ALA A 60 -18.26 -5.61 -14.97
C ALA A 60 -17.21 -6.70 -15.27
N GLU A 61 -16.27 -6.92 -14.36
CA GLU A 61 -15.27 -8.00 -14.41
C GLU A 61 -15.82 -9.34 -13.87
N GLY A 62 -17.11 -9.42 -13.51
CA GLY A 62 -17.73 -10.62 -12.95
C GLY A 62 -17.22 -10.99 -11.56
N ARG A 63 -16.78 -10.00 -10.77
CA ARG A 63 -16.15 -10.17 -9.45
C ARG A 63 -17.03 -9.61 -8.33
N PRO A 64 -17.07 -10.26 -7.15
CA PRO A 64 -17.73 -9.71 -5.98
C PRO A 64 -16.91 -8.56 -5.37
N ARG A 65 -17.52 -7.74 -4.51
CA ARG A 65 -16.83 -6.72 -3.71
C ARG A 65 -15.65 -7.29 -2.93
N ALA A 66 -15.81 -8.53 -2.45
CA ALA A 66 -14.76 -9.26 -1.75
C ALA A 66 -13.49 -9.48 -2.58
N ALA A 67 -13.49 -9.25 -3.90
CA ALA A 67 -12.29 -9.32 -4.73
C ALA A 67 -11.37 -8.09 -4.63
N LEU A 68 -11.83 -7.02 -3.97
CA LEU A 68 -11.03 -5.82 -3.69
C LEU A 68 -9.90 -6.16 -2.70
N ALA A 69 -8.66 -6.05 -3.17
CA ALA A 69 -7.46 -6.46 -2.45
C ALA A 69 -6.59 -5.28 -1.99
N ALA A 70 -6.69 -4.12 -2.63
CA ALA A 70 -5.94 -2.93 -2.26
C ALA A 70 -6.67 -1.62 -2.59
N ILE A 71 -6.38 -0.56 -1.85
CA ILE A 71 -6.81 0.81 -2.12
C ILE A 71 -5.62 1.76 -1.99
N GLU A 72 -5.51 2.69 -2.93
CA GLU A 72 -4.56 3.80 -2.88
C GLU A 72 -5.31 5.11 -2.78
N LEU A 73 -4.91 5.92 -1.80
CA LEU A 73 -5.51 7.22 -1.52
C LEU A 73 -4.51 8.35 -1.72
N ARG A 74 -5.03 9.52 -2.08
CA ARG A 74 -4.32 10.79 -2.03
C ARG A 74 -5.09 11.74 -1.14
N SER A 75 -4.40 12.33 -0.17
CA SER A 75 -4.97 13.26 0.80
C SER A 75 -4.51 14.70 0.54
N PRO A 76 -5.25 15.72 0.99
CA PRO A 76 -4.88 17.13 0.75
C PRO A 76 -3.57 17.51 1.45
N ALA A 77 -3.36 16.95 2.65
CA ALA A 77 -2.20 17.14 3.50
C ALA A 77 -2.05 15.93 4.44
N PRO A 78 -0.88 15.73 5.07
CA PRO A 78 -0.73 14.78 6.16
C PRO A 78 -1.67 15.09 7.33
N PHE A 79 -2.16 14.06 7.99
CA PHE A 79 -3.02 14.16 9.16
C PHE A 79 -2.19 14.30 10.45
N SER A 80 -2.78 14.91 11.49
CA SER A 80 -2.33 14.63 12.85
C SER A 80 -2.60 13.17 13.21
N PHE A 81 -1.99 12.65 14.29
CA PHE A 81 -2.28 11.28 14.76
C PHE A 81 -3.79 11.10 15.03
N ASP A 82 -4.40 11.98 15.83
CA ASP A 82 -5.84 11.92 16.13
C ASP A 82 -6.72 12.06 14.87
N GLY A 83 -6.32 12.95 13.94
CA GLY A 83 -7.02 13.13 12.67
C GLY A 83 -6.95 11.87 11.80
N PHE A 84 -5.80 11.18 11.80
CA PHE A 84 -5.63 9.93 11.08
C PHE A 84 -6.45 8.80 11.70
N ASP A 85 -6.53 8.74 13.03
CA ASP A 85 -7.38 7.78 13.75
C ASP A 85 -8.86 8.00 13.45
N ALA A 86 -9.33 9.25 13.47
CA ALA A 86 -10.70 9.60 13.09
C ALA A 86 -11.00 9.23 11.62
N PHE A 87 -10.08 9.54 10.70
CA PHE A 87 -10.17 9.13 9.30
C PHE A 87 -10.28 7.59 9.17
N ASN A 88 -9.41 6.86 9.87
CA ASN A 88 -9.35 5.41 9.85
C ASN A 88 -10.60 4.75 10.45
N ALA A 89 -11.22 5.36 11.47
CA ALA A 89 -12.49 4.89 12.03
C ALA A 89 -13.62 4.96 10.99
N GLY A 90 -13.69 6.08 10.25
CA GLY A 90 -14.65 6.25 9.15
C GLY A 90 -14.43 5.25 8.01
N TYR A 91 -13.17 5.01 7.64
CA TYR A 91 -12.80 3.99 6.65
C TYR A 91 -13.21 2.58 7.08
N GLN A 92 -12.90 2.19 8.31
CA GLN A 92 -13.27 0.87 8.83
C GLN A 92 -14.78 0.68 8.94
N ALA A 93 -15.54 1.72 9.29
CA ALA A 93 -17.01 1.66 9.30
C ALA A 93 -17.56 1.34 7.91
N LEU A 94 -17.05 2.00 6.86
CA LEU A 94 -17.46 1.71 5.49
C LEU A 94 -17.12 0.28 5.06
N LEU A 95 -15.95 -0.24 5.42
CA LEU A 95 -15.59 -1.64 5.13
C LEU A 95 -16.49 -2.65 5.84
N LYS A 96 -16.99 -2.33 7.04
CA LYS A 96 -17.97 -3.14 7.76
C LYS A 96 -19.32 -3.12 7.06
N GLU A 97 -19.79 -1.95 6.64
CA GLU A 97 -21.03 -1.80 5.84
C GLU A 97 -20.96 -2.60 4.53
N TRP A 98 -19.77 -2.70 3.94
CA TRP A 98 -19.52 -3.49 2.74
C TRP A 98 -19.30 -4.99 2.98
N ASN A 99 -19.31 -5.45 4.23
CA ASN A 99 -19.04 -6.83 4.64
C ASN A 99 -17.71 -7.37 4.11
N LEU A 100 -16.65 -6.57 4.18
CA LEU A 100 -15.31 -6.91 3.64
C LEU A 100 -14.33 -7.42 4.71
N LEU A 101 -14.68 -7.34 6.00
CA LEU A 101 -13.79 -7.82 7.05
C LEU A 101 -13.79 -9.35 7.11
N VAL A 102 -12.62 -9.93 7.36
CA VAL A 102 -12.42 -11.37 7.55
C VAL A 102 -12.07 -11.61 9.02
N ASP A 103 -12.99 -12.21 9.76
CA ASP A 103 -12.88 -12.42 11.22
C ASP A 103 -12.50 -11.13 11.98
N GLY A 104 -13.10 -10.00 11.55
CA GLY A 104 -12.83 -8.67 12.10
C GLY A 104 -11.54 -8.00 11.61
N ALA A 105 -10.70 -8.68 10.84
CA ALA A 105 -9.50 -8.11 10.24
C ALA A 105 -9.81 -7.47 8.87
N ASN A 106 -9.13 -6.37 8.55
CA ASN A 106 -9.21 -5.74 7.24
C ASN A 106 -8.25 -6.44 6.27
N PRO A 107 -8.74 -7.09 5.18
CA PRO A 107 -7.88 -7.77 4.23
C PRO A 107 -7.29 -6.85 3.16
N ILE A 108 -7.74 -5.59 3.08
CA ILE A 108 -7.40 -4.67 2.00
C ILE A 108 -6.10 -3.95 2.33
N ALA A 109 -5.11 -4.08 1.45
CA ALA A 109 -3.85 -3.35 1.52
C ALA A 109 -4.10 -1.86 1.25
N ARG A 110 -3.31 -0.96 1.85
CA ARG A 110 -3.53 0.47 1.64
C ARG A 110 -2.25 1.29 1.55
N THR A 111 -2.24 2.23 0.63
CA THR A 111 -1.32 3.38 0.60
C THR A 111 -2.13 4.66 0.71
N ASN A 112 -1.70 5.61 1.54
CA ASN A 112 -2.32 6.94 1.62
C ASN A 112 -1.22 7.98 1.78
N VAL A 113 -1.13 8.92 0.85
CA VAL A 113 -0.09 9.95 0.85
C VAL A 113 -0.67 11.30 0.46
N ALA A 114 0.04 12.38 0.79
CA ALA A 114 -0.35 13.74 0.45
C ALA A 114 0.59 14.30 -0.64
N PRO A 115 0.14 14.42 -1.90
CA PRO A 115 0.96 15.01 -2.97
C PRO A 115 1.44 16.43 -2.65
N LEU A 116 2.66 16.78 -3.05
CA LEU A 116 3.14 18.16 -2.98
C LEU A 116 2.52 19.06 -4.06
N ALA A 117 2.16 18.47 -5.19
CA ALA A 117 1.53 19.15 -6.32
C ALA A 117 0.31 18.35 -6.77
N GLY A 118 -0.76 19.05 -7.14
CA GLY A 118 -2.01 18.42 -7.57
C GLY A 118 -2.71 17.62 -6.46
N ALA A 119 -2.52 17.99 -5.20
CA ALA A 119 -3.25 17.37 -4.09
C ALA A 119 -4.77 17.59 -4.28
N PRO A 120 -5.61 16.56 -4.06
CA PRO A 120 -7.05 16.72 -4.12
C PRO A 120 -7.55 17.59 -2.95
N PRO A 121 -8.75 18.21 -3.06
CA PRO A 121 -9.31 19.05 -1.99
C PRO A 121 -9.75 18.26 -0.75
N GLU A 122 -9.97 16.94 -0.90
CA GLU A 122 -10.29 16.03 0.19
C GLU A 122 -9.67 14.64 -0.06
N PRO A 123 -9.56 13.75 0.96
CA PRO A 123 -9.02 12.41 0.77
C PRO A 123 -9.77 11.66 -0.34
N SER A 124 -9.03 11.23 -1.35
CA SER A 124 -9.59 10.74 -2.61
C SER A 124 -8.95 9.43 -3.04
N LEU A 125 -9.76 8.55 -3.63
CA LEU A 125 -9.34 7.34 -4.30
C LEU A 125 -8.46 7.70 -5.50
N TYR A 126 -7.28 7.09 -5.54
CA TYR A 126 -6.32 7.19 -6.64
C TYR A 126 -6.25 5.90 -7.44
N GLY A 127 -6.27 4.76 -6.76
CA GLY A 127 -6.19 3.46 -7.40
C GLY A 127 -6.69 2.35 -6.50
N PHE A 128 -6.85 1.17 -7.06
CA PHE A 128 -7.25 -0.02 -6.32
C PHE A 128 -6.71 -1.28 -7.00
N GLY A 129 -6.54 -2.33 -6.19
CA GLY A 129 -6.15 -3.66 -6.66
C GLY A 129 -7.29 -4.64 -6.49
N TYR A 130 -7.51 -5.51 -7.46
CA TYR A 130 -8.58 -6.51 -7.38
C TYR A 130 -8.23 -7.79 -8.11
N THR A 131 -8.85 -8.91 -7.72
CA THR A 131 -8.60 -10.20 -8.39
C THR A 131 -9.49 -10.42 -9.60
N ILE A 132 -8.90 -11.00 -10.65
CA ILE A 132 -9.61 -11.64 -11.77
C ILE A 132 -9.12 -13.07 -11.94
N ALA A 133 -9.87 -13.91 -12.65
CA ALA A 133 -9.38 -15.22 -13.04
C ALA A 133 -8.16 -15.08 -13.97
N GLY A 134 -7.17 -15.96 -13.81
CA GLY A 134 -5.97 -15.98 -14.62
C GLY A 134 -4.81 -16.65 -13.90
N ALA A 135 -3.92 -17.29 -14.68
CA ALA A 135 -2.75 -17.98 -14.16
C ALA A 135 -1.48 -17.36 -14.77
N PRO A 136 -1.07 -16.16 -14.32
CA PRO A 136 0.19 -15.57 -14.76
C PRO A 136 1.37 -16.48 -14.39
N PRO A 137 2.49 -16.42 -15.13
CA PRO A 137 3.65 -17.29 -14.89
C PRO A 137 4.36 -17.00 -13.55
N ARG A 138 4.07 -15.85 -12.92
CA ARG A 138 4.57 -15.42 -11.61
C ARG A 138 3.41 -15.04 -10.70
N PRO A 139 3.54 -15.18 -9.38
CA PRO A 139 2.51 -14.74 -8.45
C PRO A 139 2.26 -13.23 -8.59
N THR A 140 1.02 -12.81 -8.35
CA THR A 140 0.68 -11.39 -8.33
C THR A 140 0.24 -10.95 -6.94
N PHE A 141 0.68 -9.77 -6.53
CA PHE A 141 0.52 -9.26 -5.18
C PHE A 141 0.64 -7.73 -5.14
N ILE A 142 0.11 -7.14 -4.08
CA ILE A 142 0.30 -5.74 -3.70
C ILE A 142 0.74 -5.72 -2.24
N VAL A 143 1.82 -5.00 -1.95
CA VAL A 143 2.28 -4.70 -0.59
C VAL A 143 1.78 -3.31 -0.22
N ALA A 144 1.20 -3.16 0.97
CA ALA A 144 0.70 -1.88 1.44
C ALA A 144 1.83 -0.86 1.64
N GLY A 145 1.50 0.43 1.66
CA GLY A 145 2.41 1.49 2.07
C GLY A 145 2.91 1.32 3.50
N ALA A 146 4.16 1.67 3.75
CA ALA A 146 4.69 1.84 5.10
C ALA A 146 5.59 3.07 5.19
N GLY A 147 5.30 3.94 6.15
CA GLY A 147 6.19 5.02 6.56
C GLY A 147 7.30 4.57 7.50
N GLU A 148 8.21 5.47 7.85
CA GLU A 148 9.36 5.21 8.73
C GLU A 148 9.04 5.09 10.23
N MET A 149 7.86 4.55 10.57
CA MET A 149 7.43 4.33 11.96
C MET A 149 8.02 3.01 12.49
N ARG A 150 8.74 3.06 13.61
CA ARG A 150 9.26 1.85 14.26
C ARG A 150 8.13 0.93 14.71
N GLU A 151 8.40 -0.37 14.73
CA GLU A 151 7.46 -1.36 15.26
C GLU A 151 7.11 -1.00 16.72
N ARG A 152 5.81 -0.92 17.02
CA ARG A 152 5.28 -0.50 18.34
C ARG A 152 5.66 0.93 18.74
N GLY A 153 6.13 1.75 17.80
CA GLY A 153 6.34 3.17 18.00
C GLY A 153 5.01 3.87 18.31
N VAL A 154 5.05 4.83 19.24
CA VAL A 154 3.89 5.63 19.63
C VAL A 154 4.22 7.10 19.41
N GLY A 155 3.33 7.80 18.71
CA GLY A 155 3.50 9.21 18.37
C GLY A 155 4.82 9.52 17.66
N VAL A 156 5.32 10.73 17.86
CA VAL A 156 6.54 11.22 17.20
C VAL A 156 7.80 10.47 17.62
N ALA A 157 7.86 9.93 18.85
CA ALA A 157 9.01 9.18 19.35
C ALA A 157 9.20 7.84 18.61
N GLY A 158 8.12 7.32 18.00
CA GLY A 158 8.19 6.13 17.15
C GLY A 158 8.85 6.37 15.79
N ILE A 159 8.93 7.62 15.33
CA ILE A 159 9.42 7.96 14.00
C ILE A 159 10.94 7.84 13.92
N VAL A 160 11.46 7.17 12.89
CA VAL A 160 12.91 7.09 12.64
C VAL A 160 13.43 8.48 12.31
N ARG A 161 14.39 8.98 13.11
CA ARG A 161 15.01 10.30 12.92
C ARG A 161 13.98 11.41 12.72
N HIS A 162 13.03 11.48 13.65
CA HIS A 162 11.94 12.46 13.65
C HIS A 162 12.46 13.90 13.48
N GLY A 163 11.88 14.64 12.55
CA GLY A 163 12.24 16.03 12.25
C GLY A 163 13.52 16.22 11.43
N GLU A 164 14.23 15.14 11.06
CA GLU A 164 15.44 15.22 10.25
C GLU A 164 15.20 14.81 8.78
N THR A 165 15.69 15.63 7.85
CA THR A 165 15.62 15.37 6.38
C THR A 165 16.99 15.40 5.71
N SER A 166 18.08 15.38 6.49
CA SER A 166 19.44 15.26 5.91
C SER A 166 19.56 13.98 5.07
N ALA A 167 20.49 13.95 4.10
CA ALA A 167 20.74 12.77 3.25
C ALA A 167 20.98 11.48 4.08
N ALA A 168 21.69 11.60 5.21
CA ALA A 168 21.90 10.49 6.13
C ALA A 168 20.61 10.07 6.84
N ALA A 169 19.73 11.03 7.20
CA ALA A 169 18.45 10.74 7.82
C ALA A 169 17.51 10.02 6.85
N MET A 170 17.40 10.54 5.62
CA MET A 170 16.58 9.92 4.57
C MET A 170 17.07 8.53 4.20
N ARG A 171 18.40 8.30 4.17
CA ARG A 171 18.96 6.95 3.99
C ARG A 171 18.54 5.98 5.10
N GLU A 172 18.58 6.41 6.37
CA GLU A 172 18.17 5.55 7.49
C GLU A 172 16.67 5.25 7.49
N LYS A 173 15.84 6.26 7.17
CA LYS A 173 14.39 6.11 7.00
C LYS A 173 14.06 5.13 5.87
N ALA A 174 14.69 5.29 4.71
CA ALA A 174 14.54 4.38 3.57
C ALA A 174 15.00 2.95 3.91
N ALA A 175 16.15 2.79 4.58
CA ALA A 175 16.65 1.48 5.01
C ALA A 175 15.70 0.81 6.03
N HIS A 176 15.06 1.59 6.90
CA HIS A 176 14.03 1.07 7.80
C HIS A 176 12.83 0.55 7.02
N VAL A 177 12.27 1.36 6.12
CA VAL A 177 11.09 0.98 5.33
C VAL A 177 11.37 -0.19 4.37
N MET A 178 12.56 -0.27 3.79
CA MET A 178 12.96 -1.41 2.96
C MET A 178 12.94 -2.74 3.72
N ARG A 179 13.29 -2.75 5.02
CA ARG A 179 13.14 -3.94 5.87
C ARG A 179 11.68 -4.32 6.08
N ILE A 180 10.79 -3.33 6.19
CA ILE A 180 9.34 -3.57 6.25
C ILE A 180 8.86 -4.20 4.94
N MET A 181 9.27 -3.65 3.79
CA MET A 181 8.90 -4.19 2.47
C MET A 181 9.37 -5.64 2.29
N GLN A 182 10.62 -5.93 2.68
CA GLN A 182 11.17 -7.29 2.67
C GLN A 182 10.36 -8.26 3.54
N ALA A 183 9.99 -7.84 4.75
CA ALA A 183 9.20 -8.67 5.67
C ALA A 183 7.79 -8.94 5.13
N ARG A 184 7.15 -7.92 4.52
CA ARG A 184 5.82 -8.04 3.92
C ARG A 184 5.82 -8.95 2.70
N LEU A 185 6.80 -8.83 1.82
CA LEU A 185 7.01 -9.75 0.68
C LEU A 185 7.14 -11.19 1.17
N GLN A 186 8.02 -11.43 2.14
CA GLN A 186 8.23 -12.77 2.70
C GLN A 186 6.95 -13.32 3.35
N GLY A 187 6.21 -12.50 4.10
CA GLY A 187 4.93 -12.91 4.70
C GLY A 187 3.85 -13.25 3.67
N LEU A 188 3.89 -12.62 2.50
CA LEU A 188 3.06 -12.97 1.35
C LEU A 188 3.64 -14.13 0.54
N GLY A 189 4.77 -14.73 0.91
CA GLY A 189 5.42 -15.78 0.11
C GLY A 189 5.85 -15.32 -1.30
N ALA A 190 6.07 -14.02 -1.46
CA ALA A 190 6.58 -13.41 -2.69
C ALA A 190 8.07 -13.07 -2.53
N MET A 191 8.74 -12.81 -3.64
CA MET A 191 10.14 -12.38 -3.66
C MET A 191 10.33 -11.12 -4.49
N TRP A 192 11.45 -10.43 -4.25
CA TRP A 192 11.82 -9.25 -5.04
C TRP A 192 11.85 -9.53 -6.53
N ALA A 193 12.25 -10.72 -6.98
CA ALA A 193 12.27 -11.06 -8.40
C ALA A 193 10.87 -11.12 -9.06
N ASP A 194 9.79 -11.04 -8.28
CA ASP A 194 8.42 -10.97 -8.78
C ASP A 194 7.85 -9.53 -8.74
N VAL A 195 8.60 -8.56 -8.19
CA VAL A 195 8.18 -7.15 -8.12
C VAL A 195 8.30 -6.51 -9.49
N THR A 196 7.23 -5.85 -9.92
CA THR A 196 7.14 -5.17 -11.23
C THR A 196 7.08 -3.65 -11.08
N ALA A 197 6.74 -3.14 -9.89
CA ALA A 197 6.73 -1.71 -9.58
C ALA A 197 7.16 -1.45 -8.13
N ILE A 198 8.00 -0.43 -7.95
CA ILE A 198 8.47 0.10 -6.68
C ILE A 198 8.09 1.58 -6.63
N ASP A 199 7.25 1.95 -5.67
CA ASP A 199 6.72 3.31 -5.54
C ASP A 199 7.30 3.97 -4.29
N ILE A 200 7.96 5.12 -4.47
CA ILE A 200 8.56 5.91 -3.40
C ILE A 200 7.74 7.18 -3.19
N TYR A 201 7.39 7.45 -1.94
CA TYR A 201 6.63 8.61 -1.49
C TYR A 201 7.47 9.44 -0.53
N THR A 202 8.04 10.51 -1.04
CA THR A 202 8.78 11.48 -0.22
C THR A 202 8.80 12.85 -0.90
N ALA A 203 8.83 13.90 -0.08
CA ALA A 203 9.04 15.27 -0.50
C ALA A 203 10.52 15.58 -0.78
N GLU A 204 11.42 14.74 -0.26
CA GLU A 204 12.85 14.96 -0.26
C GLU A 204 13.53 14.36 -1.50
N PRO A 205 14.72 14.86 -1.90
CA PRO A 205 15.53 14.25 -2.95
C PRO A 205 15.90 12.80 -2.62
N ILE A 206 15.88 11.91 -3.62
CA ILE A 206 16.07 10.47 -3.43
C ILE A 206 17.44 9.95 -3.86
N GLU A 207 18.23 10.77 -4.55
CA GLU A 207 19.50 10.40 -5.17
C GLU A 207 20.48 9.84 -4.14
N SER A 208 20.47 10.39 -2.93
CA SER A 208 21.42 10.04 -1.88
C SER A 208 21.20 8.66 -1.27
N PHE A 209 20.09 7.97 -1.56
CA PHE A 209 19.81 6.62 -1.03
C PHE A 209 19.29 5.64 -2.08
N LEU A 210 18.81 6.12 -3.23
CA LEU A 210 18.12 5.29 -4.24
C LEU A 210 18.94 4.06 -4.65
N ALA A 211 20.19 4.24 -5.08
CA ALA A 211 21.01 3.15 -5.61
C ALA A 211 21.32 2.08 -4.54
N ASP A 212 21.98 2.48 -3.44
CA ASP A 212 22.50 1.52 -2.46
C ASP A 212 21.44 1.00 -1.49
N THR A 213 20.43 1.80 -1.18
CA THR A 213 19.46 1.49 -0.11
C THR A 213 18.16 0.92 -0.65
N VAL A 214 17.75 1.26 -1.87
CA VAL A 214 16.51 0.76 -2.48
C VAL A 214 16.80 -0.23 -3.60
N LEU A 215 17.52 0.18 -4.64
CA LEU A 215 17.70 -0.63 -5.85
C LEU A 215 18.61 -1.85 -5.61
N ALA A 216 19.77 -1.67 -4.96
CA ALA A 216 20.67 -2.79 -4.70
C ALA A 216 20.00 -3.90 -3.85
N PRO A 217 19.28 -3.60 -2.75
CA PRO A 217 18.52 -4.62 -2.01
C PRO A 217 17.32 -5.20 -2.77
N ALA A 218 16.70 -4.44 -3.70
CA ALA A 218 15.65 -4.95 -4.57
C ALA A 218 16.16 -5.99 -5.59
N GLY A 219 17.48 -6.11 -5.78
CA GLY A 219 18.09 -7.16 -6.59
C GLY A 219 17.57 -7.18 -8.02
N ALA A 220 17.04 -8.32 -8.47
CA ALA A 220 16.54 -8.48 -9.84
C ALA A 220 15.42 -7.48 -10.21
N ALA A 221 14.63 -7.00 -9.23
CA ALA A 221 13.60 -5.99 -9.51
C ALA A 221 14.14 -4.60 -9.79
N ALA A 222 15.43 -4.33 -9.52
CA ALA A 222 16.04 -3.03 -9.79
C ALA A 222 15.95 -2.62 -11.28
N ILE A 223 15.82 -3.59 -12.20
CA ILE A 223 15.64 -3.34 -13.63
C ILE A 223 14.38 -2.52 -13.94
N HIS A 224 13.37 -2.55 -13.06
CA HIS A 224 12.13 -1.80 -13.21
C HIS A 224 12.26 -0.34 -12.75
N GLY A 225 13.37 0.03 -12.10
CA GLY A 225 13.56 1.35 -11.52
C GLY A 225 12.57 1.63 -10.38
N VAL A 226 12.25 2.90 -10.18
CA VAL A 226 11.25 3.36 -9.21
C VAL A 226 10.32 4.38 -9.84
N ARG A 227 9.10 4.47 -9.33
CA ARG A 227 8.20 5.60 -9.55
C ARG A 227 8.23 6.48 -8.30
N TRP A 228 8.81 7.66 -8.45
CA TRP A 228 8.83 8.63 -7.38
C TRP A 228 7.59 9.53 -7.45
N PHE A 229 6.86 9.60 -6.34
CA PHE A 229 5.79 10.54 -6.13
C PHE A 229 6.26 11.61 -5.14
N PRO A 230 6.45 12.86 -5.59
CA PRO A 230 6.69 14.00 -4.69
C PRO A 230 5.48 14.20 -3.77
N SER A 231 5.55 13.62 -2.58
CA SER A 231 4.42 13.49 -1.64
C SER A 231 4.92 13.24 -0.23
N ARG A 232 4.08 13.54 0.76
CA ARG A 232 4.34 13.23 2.17
C ARG A 232 3.56 11.98 2.59
N PRO A 233 4.09 11.13 3.48
CA PRO A 233 3.31 10.08 4.12
C PRO A 233 2.07 10.65 4.86
N PRO A 234 1.13 9.79 5.29
CA PRO A 234 -0.18 10.25 5.73
C PRO A 234 -0.19 10.92 7.10
N VAL A 235 0.88 10.82 7.89
CA VAL A 235 0.93 11.38 9.25
C VAL A 235 2.04 12.43 9.34
N ILE A 236 1.72 13.57 9.96
CA ILE A 236 2.67 14.66 10.21
C ILE A 236 3.91 14.12 10.94
N GLY A 237 5.09 14.49 10.44
CA GLY A 237 6.39 14.11 11.00
C GLY A 237 7.05 12.92 10.30
N LEU A 238 6.30 12.15 9.51
CA LEU A 238 6.85 11.16 8.58
C LEU A 238 7.29 11.85 7.28
N GLU A 239 8.38 11.38 6.69
CA GLU A 239 9.01 11.94 5.49
C GLU A 239 9.25 10.90 4.39
N TYR A 240 9.20 9.59 4.69
CA TYR A 240 9.45 8.53 3.71
C TYR A 240 8.46 7.37 3.85
N GLU A 241 7.70 7.13 2.79
CA GLU A 241 6.85 5.93 2.64
C GLU A 241 7.19 5.21 1.34
N MET A 242 6.99 3.89 1.33
CA MET A 242 7.15 3.06 0.14
C MET A 242 6.06 2.01 0.10
N ASP A 243 5.60 1.71 -1.11
CA ASP A 243 4.85 0.50 -1.43
C ASP A 243 5.48 -0.20 -2.64
N LEU A 244 5.00 -1.41 -2.93
CA LEU A 244 5.43 -2.15 -4.11
C LEU A 244 4.36 -3.15 -4.54
N ARG A 245 4.46 -3.60 -5.78
CA ARG A 245 3.57 -4.63 -6.32
C ARG A 245 4.26 -5.49 -7.37
N GLY A 246 3.76 -6.70 -7.51
CA GLY A 246 4.05 -7.59 -8.64
C GLY A 246 2.73 -7.89 -9.34
N VAL A 247 2.51 -7.32 -10.52
CA VAL A 247 1.25 -7.49 -11.27
C VAL A 247 1.54 -7.74 -12.75
N ALA A 248 0.68 -8.52 -13.41
CA ALA A 248 0.78 -8.77 -14.85
C ALA A 248 -0.04 -7.78 -15.68
N ARG A 249 -0.93 -7.00 -15.05
CA ARG A 249 -1.86 -6.09 -15.71
C ARG A 249 -2.06 -4.82 -14.89
N GLU A 250 -1.77 -3.68 -15.50
CA GLU A 250 -2.13 -2.35 -15.01
C GLU A 250 -3.09 -1.69 -15.99
N ILE A 251 -4.12 -1.01 -15.48
CA ILE A 251 -5.13 -0.31 -16.30
C ILE A 251 -5.46 1.07 -15.73
N PHE A 252 -6.02 1.92 -16.58
CA PHE A 252 -6.71 3.14 -16.15
C PHE A 252 -8.22 2.92 -16.24
N VAL A 253 -8.93 3.36 -15.20
CA VAL A 253 -10.39 3.33 -15.10
C VAL A 253 -10.97 4.72 -14.89
#